data_AF-A0AAW1BC11-F1
#
_entry.id   AF-A0AAW1BC11-F1
#
_cell.length_a   1.000
_cell.length_b   1.000
_cell.length_c   1.000
_cell.angle_alpha   90.00
_cell.angle_beta   90.00
_cell.angle_gamma   90.00
#
_symmetry.space_group_name_H-M   'P 1'
#
loop_
_entity.id
_entity.type
_entity.pdbx_description
1 polymer ?
#
loop_
_entity_poly.entity_id
_entity_poly.type
_entity_poly.pdbx_seq_one_letter_code
_entity_poly.pdbx_strand_id
1 'polypeptide(L)'
;MVSESEDYSNVVRAFVCQSTIIPPDSKGFRAALALQSNSLADVFLGATVEATLGNVNIKPEVFEQSKTKLPDVHFYYKSSGVSATCENGRVSVVTMRCNPTKLGQGGISVPSSCPAGTCDGCIFYFLWESAEACPMCTEQDYHEIEGACKKGHQETLYVWNEPKLCIKGVSLPEKKIIICETLDFWLKVGAGVGAFTGVLLIALTCYFWKKNQKLEYKYSKLVMTANSKECELPAADSCAIMEGEDNEEEIVYSNKQSLLGKLKSLATKEKEDRFESVQLKSSRSQNI
;
A
#
# COMPACT_ATOMS: atom_id res chain seq x y z
N MET A 1 21.94 46.18 -54.50
CA MET A 1 21.61 44.91 -53.83
C MET A 1 22.11 45.03 -52.41
N VAL A 2 21.21 45.04 -51.44
CA VAL A 2 21.60 45.08 -50.02
C VAL A 2 22.00 43.66 -49.64
N SER A 3 23.23 43.48 -49.19
CA SER A 3 23.67 42.25 -48.55
C SER A 3 23.06 42.19 -47.16
N GLU A 4 22.01 41.39 -46.98
CA GLU A 4 21.59 40.98 -45.64
C GLU A 4 22.72 40.17 -45.02
N SER A 5 23.44 40.79 -44.10
CA SER A 5 24.38 40.10 -43.22
C SER A 5 23.56 39.32 -42.20
N GLU A 6 23.27 38.05 -42.47
CA GLU A 6 22.73 37.13 -41.47
C GLU A 6 23.70 37.10 -40.27
N ASP A 7 23.24 37.55 -39.10
CA ASP A 7 24.07 37.63 -37.89
C ASP A 7 24.38 36.22 -37.35
N TYR A 8 25.50 35.65 -37.82
CA TYR A 8 26.01 34.34 -37.41
C TYR A 8 26.36 34.23 -35.91
N SER A 9 26.26 35.30 -35.11
CA SER A 9 26.56 35.29 -33.68
C SER A 9 25.61 34.41 -32.86
N ASN A 10 24.40 34.14 -33.35
CA ASN A 10 23.36 33.38 -32.65
C ASN A 10 23.12 31.97 -33.23
N VAL A 11 23.96 31.52 -34.18
CA VAL A 11 23.75 30.25 -34.90
C VAL A 11 24.39 29.08 -34.15
N VAL A 12 23.55 28.21 -33.58
CA VAL A 12 24.00 26.96 -32.95
C VAL A 12 24.34 25.94 -34.03
N ARG A 13 25.64 25.66 -34.21
CA ARG A 13 26.11 24.60 -35.12
C ARG A 13 25.83 23.21 -34.53
N ALA A 14 25.10 22.39 -35.25
CA ALA A 14 24.79 21.02 -34.86
C ALA A 14 24.66 20.14 -36.11
N PHE A 15 25.48 19.10 -36.18
CA PHE A 15 25.61 18.27 -37.38
C PHE A 15 24.72 17.03 -37.32
N VAL A 16 23.90 16.85 -38.34
CA VAL A 16 23.18 15.60 -38.61
C VAL A 16 23.78 14.99 -39.87
N CYS A 17 24.38 13.81 -39.73
CA CYS A 17 25.11 13.13 -40.82
C CYS A 17 24.60 11.70 -41.00
N GLN A 18 24.53 11.25 -42.26
CA GLN A 18 24.20 9.89 -42.63
C GLN A 18 25.43 9.19 -43.20
N SER A 19 25.78 8.03 -42.67
CA SER A 19 26.85 7.17 -43.19
C SER A 19 26.33 5.77 -43.44
N THR A 20 26.56 5.23 -44.64
CA THR A 20 26.16 3.86 -45.00
C THR A 20 27.33 2.91 -44.80
N ILE A 21 27.13 1.85 -44.02
CA ILE A 21 28.09 0.77 -43.83
C ILE A 21 27.55 -0.48 -44.53
N ILE A 22 28.29 -0.96 -45.54
CA ILE A 22 28.02 -2.22 -46.23
C ILE A 22 28.73 -3.33 -45.43
N PRO A 23 28.01 -4.31 -44.87
CA PRO A 23 28.63 -5.41 -44.12
C PRO A 23 29.45 -6.33 -45.04
N PRO A 24 30.44 -7.07 -44.51
CA PRO A 24 31.19 -8.05 -45.29
C PRO A 24 30.27 -9.18 -45.77
N ASP A 25 30.36 -9.53 -47.05
CA ASP A 25 29.70 -10.71 -47.61
C ASP A 25 30.73 -11.82 -47.83
N SER A 26 30.36 -13.02 -47.36
CA SER A 26 30.99 -14.32 -47.59
C SER A 26 31.52 -14.57 -49.01
N LYS A 27 30.90 -13.98 -50.03
CA LYS A 27 31.26 -14.15 -51.45
C LYS A 27 31.96 -12.95 -52.09
N GLY A 28 32.08 -11.81 -51.40
CA GLY A 28 32.52 -10.54 -52.00
C GLY A 28 33.58 -9.81 -51.19
N PHE A 29 33.17 -9.20 -50.07
CA PHE A 29 34.02 -8.29 -49.30
C PHE A 29 34.43 -8.90 -47.96
N ARG A 30 35.74 -8.98 -47.71
CA ARG A 30 36.32 -9.52 -46.47
C ARG A 30 36.26 -8.59 -45.26
N ALA A 31 35.87 -7.33 -45.47
CA ALA A 31 35.72 -6.31 -44.43
C ALA A 31 34.50 -5.43 -44.76
N ALA A 32 33.93 -4.77 -43.74
CA ALA A 32 32.87 -3.79 -43.95
C ALA A 32 33.39 -2.57 -44.72
N LEU A 33 32.60 -2.07 -45.67
CA LEU A 33 32.90 -0.85 -46.42
C LEU A 33 32.03 0.29 -45.91
N ALA A 34 32.63 1.38 -45.45
CA ALA A 34 31.93 2.62 -45.14
C ALA A 34 31.94 3.56 -46.35
N LEU A 35 30.77 4.02 -46.78
CA LEU A 35 30.65 5.12 -47.74
C LEU A 35 30.95 6.45 -47.03
N GLN A 36 31.35 7.47 -47.80
CA GLN A 36 31.52 8.83 -47.28
C GLN A 36 30.21 9.33 -46.66
N SER A 37 30.32 10.01 -45.52
CA SER A 37 29.18 10.57 -44.81
C SER A 37 28.57 11.76 -45.57
N ASN A 38 27.25 11.72 -45.75
CA ASN A 38 26.48 12.82 -46.30
C ASN A 38 25.96 13.71 -45.16
N SER A 39 26.19 15.01 -45.21
CA SER A 39 25.57 15.95 -44.28
C SER A 39 24.10 16.18 -44.65
N LEU A 40 23.21 16.02 -43.68
CA LEU A 40 21.78 16.30 -43.80
C LEU A 40 21.42 17.66 -43.18
N ALA A 41 22.16 18.09 -42.14
CA ALA A 41 22.07 19.40 -41.52
C ALA A 41 23.37 19.77 -40.78
N ASP A 42 23.59 21.06 -40.56
CA ASP A 42 24.74 21.64 -39.82
C ASP A 42 24.35 22.78 -38.86
N VAL A 43 23.09 23.23 -38.87
CA VAL A 43 22.52 24.26 -37.99
C VAL A 43 21.33 23.70 -37.22
N PHE A 44 21.29 23.93 -35.91
CA PHE A 44 20.10 23.70 -35.08
C PHE A 44 19.17 24.93 -35.14
N LEU A 45 17.89 24.70 -35.45
CA LEU A 45 16.87 25.75 -35.48
C LEU A 45 16.14 25.91 -34.15
N GLY A 46 15.85 24.80 -33.46
CA GLY A 46 15.09 24.80 -32.22
C GLY A 46 14.45 23.45 -31.90
N ALA A 47 13.90 23.35 -30.70
CA ALA A 47 13.10 22.24 -30.24
C ALA A 47 11.72 22.73 -29.80
N THR A 48 10.67 22.02 -30.20
CA THR A 48 9.28 22.32 -29.81
C THR A 48 8.46 21.04 -29.71
N VAL A 49 7.33 21.13 -29.01
CA VAL A 49 6.31 20.07 -28.91
C VAL A 49 5.29 20.18 -30.07
N GLU A 50 5.27 21.32 -30.75
CA GLU A 50 4.41 21.55 -31.92
C GLU A 50 4.99 20.86 -33.17
N ALA A 51 4.11 20.36 -34.04
CA ALA A 51 4.50 19.71 -35.29
C ALA A 51 5.13 20.69 -36.32
N THR A 52 5.06 21.99 -36.08
CA THR A 52 5.51 23.07 -36.97
C THR A 52 6.59 23.92 -36.32
N LEU A 53 7.68 24.18 -37.05
CA LEU A 53 8.65 25.22 -36.70
C LEU A 53 9.10 25.97 -37.95
N GLY A 54 8.80 27.27 -38.01
CA GLY A 54 9.05 28.11 -39.18
C GLY A 54 8.40 27.54 -40.44
N ASN A 55 9.21 27.18 -41.43
CA ASN A 55 8.77 26.70 -42.74
C ASN A 55 8.57 25.17 -42.79
N VAL A 56 8.83 24.45 -41.69
CA VAL A 56 8.86 22.99 -41.63
C VAL A 56 7.64 22.48 -40.86
N ASN A 57 6.92 21.52 -41.44
CA ASN A 57 5.73 20.92 -40.85
C ASN A 57 5.81 19.38 -40.90
N ILE A 58 5.72 18.74 -39.74
CA ILE A 58 5.64 17.28 -39.60
C ILE A 58 4.18 16.86 -39.78
N LYS A 59 3.87 16.10 -40.84
CA LYS A 59 2.52 15.53 -40.96
C LYS A 59 2.27 14.50 -39.85
N PRO A 60 1.08 14.47 -39.20
CA PRO A 60 0.77 13.51 -38.14
C PRO A 60 0.85 12.03 -38.56
N GLU A 61 0.86 11.75 -39.87
CA GLU A 61 0.90 10.42 -40.48
C GLU A 61 2.33 9.86 -40.65
N VAL A 62 3.38 10.65 -40.36
CA VAL A 62 4.79 10.27 -40.59
C VAL A 62 5.26 9.17 -39.62
N PHE A 63 4.70 9.13 -38.42
CA PHE A 63 4.96 8.10 -37.41
C PHE A 63 3.66 7.68 -36.74
N GLU A 64 3.57 6.44 -36.26
CA GLU A 64 2.43 6.02 -35.42
C GLU A 64 2.32 6.95 -34.20
N GLN A 65 1.10 7.37 -33.87
CA GLN A 65 0.86 8.23 -32.71
C GLN A 65 1.26 7.52 -31.41
N SER A 66 1.86 8.25 -30.48
CA SER A 66 2.18 7.73 -29.15
C SER A 66 0.91 7.26 -28.45
N LYS A 67 0.93 6.04 -27.89
CA LYS A 67 -0.17 5.51 -27.05
C LYS A 67 -0.14 6.09 -25.64
N THR A 68 0.86 6.90 -25.31
CA THR A 68 1.04 7.53 -24.00
C THR A 68 0.46 8.94 -24.00
N LYS A 69 0.17 9.49 -22.80
CA LYS A 69 -0.28 10.88 -22.65
C LYS A 69 0.85 11.91 -22.80
N LEU A 70 2.09 11.47 -23.01
CA LEU A 70 3.23 12.36 -23.18
C LEU A 70 3.36 12.75 -24.66
N PRO A 71 3.53 14.05 -24.96
CA PRO A 71 3.77 14.47 -26.32
C PRO A 71 5.23 14.19 -26.72
N ASP A 72 5.47 14.04 -28.02
CA ASP A 72 6.83 13.94 -28.55
C ASP A 72 7.50 15.32 -28.58
N VAL A 73 8.84 15.36 -28.57
CA VAL A 73 9.62 16.60 -28.69
C VAL A 73 10.38 16.59 -30.02
N HIS A 74 10.11 17.58 -30.87
CA HIS A 74 10.66 17.68 -32.22
C HIS A 74 11.85 18.63 -32.25
N PHE A 75 13.02 18.11 -32.64
CA PHE A 75 14.25 18.88 -32.83
C PHE A 75 14.45 19.14 -34.33
N TYR A 76 14.54 20.41 -34.70
CA TYR A 76 14.64 20.84 -36.10
C TYR A 76 16.07 21.29 -36.40
N TYR A 77 16.62 20.75 -37.49
CA TYR A 77 17.94 21.07 -38.00
C TYR A 77 17.84 21.44 -39.49
N LYS A 78 18.69 22.36 -39.93
CA LYS A 78 18.78 22.82 -41.33
C LYS A 78 20.22 22.71 -41.83
N SER A 79 20.39 22.46 -43.12
CA SER A 79 21.68 22.61 -43.79
C SER A 79 21.84 24.02 -44.35
N SER A 80 22.99 24.64 -44.12
CA SER A 80 23.45 25.84 -44.84
C SER A 80 23.74 25.57 -46.32
N GLY A 81 23.97 24.30 -46.68
CA GLY A 81 24.18 23.85 -48.04
C GLY A 81 22.88 23.77 -48.85
N VAL A 82 22.66 24.75 -49.73
CA VAL A 82 21.62 24.71 -50.76
C VAL A 82 22.04 23.80 -51.92
N SER A 83 21.07 23.22 -52.62
CA SER A 83 21.32 22.37 -53.80
C SER A 83 20.27 22.61 -54.88
N ALA A 84 20.55 22.23 -56.12
CA ALA A 84 19.61 22.41 -57.25
C ALA A 84 18.28 21.65 -57.07
N THR A 85 18.21 20.67 -56.16
CA THR A 85 16.98 19.94 -55.81
C THR A 85 16.30 20.54 -54.58
N CYS A 86 17.06 21.14 -53.65
CA CYS A 86 16.57 21.71 -52.41
C CYS A 86 17.10 23.15 -52.27
N GLU A 87 16.39 24.11 -52.88
CA GLU A 87 16.76 25.52 -52.92
C GLU A 87 16.87 26.16 -51.53
N ASN A 88 16.03 25.72 -50.59
CA ASN A 88 16.02 26.17 -49.19
C ASN A 88 17.03 25.43 -48.30
N GLY A 89 17.89 24.58 -48.87
CA GLY A 89 18.71 23.62 -48.14
C GLY A 89 17.94 22.39 -47.69
N ARG A 90 18.66 21.41 -47.12
CA ARG A 90 18.05 20.22 -46.50
C ARG A 90 17.58 20.52 -45.08
N VAL A 91 16.57 19.78 -44.63
CA VAL A 91 16.02 19.84 -43.28
C VAL A 91 16.04 18.44 -42.68
N SER A 92 16.47 18.33 -41.42
CA SER A 92 16.36 17.09 -40.64
C SER A 92 15.52 17.34 -39.39
N VAL A 93 14.54 16.50 -39.16
CA VAL A 93 13.66 16.54 -37.98
C VAL A 93 13.85 15.28 -37.18
N VAL A 94 14.26 15.44 -35.92
CA VAL A 94 14.45 14.33 -34.98
C VAL A 94 13.36 14.43 -33.92
N THR A 95 12.40 13.52 -33.99
CA THR A 95 11.30 13.38 -33.03
C THR A 95 11.75 12.49 -31.88
N MET A 96 11.98 13.07 -30.71
CA MET A 96 12.28 12.35 -29.48
C MET A 96 10.98 11.88 -28.83
N ARG A 97 10.87 10.56 -28.57
CA ARG A 97 9.70 9.94 -27.94
C ARG A 97 10.08 9.21 -26.66
N CYS A 98 9.39 9.52 -25.56
CA CYS A 98 9.55 8.81 -24.30
C CYS A 98 9.19 7.33 -24.44
N ASN A 99 10.15 6.45 -24.19
CA ASN A 99 9.92 5.02 -24.06
C ASN A 99 10.78 4.48 -22.90
N PRO A 100 10.22 4.31 -21.68
CA PRO A 100 11.00 3.96 -20.48
C PRO A 100 11.68 2.59 -20.57
N THR A 101 11.21 1.71 -21.45
CA THR A 101 11.81 0.39 -21.73
C THR A 101 13.09 0.48 -22.56
N LYS A 102 13.30 1.59 -23.29
CA LYS A 102 14.44 1.82 -24.19
C LYS A 102 15.58 2.55 -23.47
N LEU A 103 16.24 1.84 -22.54
CA LEU A 103 17.37 2.39 -21.77
C LEU A 103 18.59 2.76 -22.65
N GLY A 104 19.37 3.73 -22.19
CA GLY A 104 20.63 4.14 -22.84
C GLY A 104 20.41 4.94 -24.13
N GLN A 105 21.10 4.57 -25.21
CA GLN A 105 21.00 5.25 -26.50
C GLN A 105 19.64 5.05 -27.20
N GLY A 106 18.75 4.21 -26.68
CA GLY A 106 17.43 4.00 -27.24
C GLY A 106 17.44 3.31 -28.61
N GLY A 107 16.48 3.64 -29.47
CA GLY A 107 16.43 3.18 -30.86
C GLY A 107 15.95 4.27 -31.81
N ILE A 108 16.58 4.36 -32.98
CA ILE A 108 16.19 5.28 -34.06
C ILE A 108 15.46 4.49 -35.14
N SER A 109 14.33 5.01 -35.61
CA SER A 109 13.54 4.49 -36.72
C SER A 109 13.18 5.59 -37.72
N VAL A 110 12.75 5.18 -38.91
CA VAL A 110 12.32 6.04 -40.01
C VAL A 110 10.87 5.72 -40.40
N PRO A 111 10.14 6.63 -41.08
CA PRO A 111 8.77 6.40 -41.50
C PRO A 111 8.65 5.13 -42.35
N SER A 112 7.62 4.31 -42.12
CA SER A 112 7.35 3.11 -42.91
C SER A 112 7.06 3.42 -44.39
N SER A 113 6.53 4.61 -44.67
CA SER A 113 6.32 5.15 -46.02
C SER A 113 7.61 5.61 -46.72
N CYS A 114 8.66 5.94 -45.95
CA CYS A 114 9.90 6.55 -46.45
C CYS A 114 11.13 5.82 -45.85
N PRO A 115 11.50 4.63 -46.34
CA PRO A 115 12.57 3.81 -45.74
C PRO A 115 13.97 4.45 -45.77
N ALA A 116 14.16 5.51 -46.55
CA ALA A 116 15.38 6.33 -46.55
C ALA A 116 15.38 7.46 -45.48
N GLY A 117 14.31 7.57 -44.67
CA GLY A 117 14.06 8.71 -43.78
C GLY A 117 13.45 9.94 -44.49
N THR A 118 13.40 9.93 -45.83
CA THR A 118 12.86 11.01 -46.67
C THR A 118 12.08 10.44 -47.85
N CYS A 119 11.10 11.19 -48.34
CA CYS A 119 10.35 10.87 -49.57
C CYS A 119 10.55 11.94 -50.68
N ASP A 120 11.07 13.14 -50.35
CA ASP A 120 11.34 14.22 -51.30
C ASP A 120 12.84 14.48 -51.54
N GLY A 121 13.72 13.91 -50.70
CA GLY A 121 15.17 14.14 -50.73
C GLY A 121 15.62 15.43 -50.04
N CYS A 122 14.70 16.24 -49.53
CA CYS A 122 14.96 17.53 -48.90
C CYS A 122 14.65 17.53 -47.40
N ILE A 123 13.55 16.89 -46.98
CA ILE A 123 13.15 16.80 -45.57
C ILE A 123 13.32 15.35 -45.09
N PHE A 124 14.11 15.19 -44.03
CA PHE A 124 14.40 13.91 -43.39
C PHE A 124 13.70 13.84 -42.03
N TYR A 125 13.04 12.72 -41.75
CA TYR A 125 12.32 12.47 -40.51
C TYR A 125 12.91 11.25 -39.80
N PHE A 126 13.24 11.41 -38.53
CA PHE A 126 13.73 10.34 -37.65
C PHE A 126 12.90 10.31 -36.38
N LEU A 127 12.47 9.13 -35.95
CA LEU A 127 11.87 8.91 -34.63
C LEU A 127 12.93 8.26 -33.73
N TRP A 128 13.22 8.88 -32.61
CA TRP A 128 14.17 8.39 -31.62
C TRP A 128 13.43 8.06 -30.33
N GLU A 129 13.18 6.77 -30.12
CA GLU A 129 12.59 6.27 -28.88
C GLU A 129 13.68 6.02 -27.84
N SER A 130 13.60 6.73 -26.70
CA SER A 130 14.53 6.52 -25.59
C SER A 130 13.85 6.78 -24.24
N ALA A 131 14.36 6.11 -23.21
CA ALA A 131 14.05 6.44 -21.82
C ALA A 131 14.49 7.87 -21.48
N GLU A 132 15.57 8.36 -22.10
CA GLU A 132 16.10 9.72 -21.91
C GLU A 132 15.22 10.84 -22.50
N ALA A 133 14.20 10.49 -23.30
CA ALA A 133 13.16 11.42 -23.75
C ALA A 133 11.98 11.53 -22.77
N CYS A 134 11.98 10.78 -21.68
CA CYS A 134 10.93 10.84 -20.66
C CYS A 134 11.17 11.98 -19.66
N PRO A 135 10.10 12.59 -19.10
CA PRO A 135 10.22 13.60 -18.06
C PRO A 135 10.86 13.04 -16.78
N MET A 136 11.38 13.96 -15.97
CA MET A 136 11.89 13.66 -14.63
C MET A 136 10.73 13.24 -13.70
N CYS A 137 10.90 12.18 -12.91
CA CYS A 137 9.85 11.78 -11.96
C CYS A 137 9.64 12.83 -10.87
N THR A 138 8.38 13.03 -10.49
CA THR A 138 7.89 13.96 -9.48
C THR A 138 7.07 13.23 -8.41
N GLU A 139 6.64 13.95 -7.37
CA GLU A 139 5.74 13.42 -6.34
C GLU A 139 4.34 13.05 -6.87
N GLN A 140 3.98 13.53 -8.07
CA GLN A 140 2.70 13.20 -8.73
C GLN A 140 2.76 11.85 -9.45
N ASP A 141 3.96 11.29 -9.66
CA ASP A 141 4.19 10.05 -10.41
C ASP A 141 4.15 8.79 -9.52
N TYR A 142 4.06 8.94 -8.20
CA TYR A 142 3.84 7.85 -7.25
C TYR A 142 2.61 8.10 -6.37
N HIS A 143 2.07 7.05 -5.79
CA HIS A 143 1.02 7.10 -4.77
C HIS A 143 1.44 6.31 -3.53
N GLU A 144 0.77 6.57 -2.41
CA GLU A 144 0.97 5.78 -1.18
C GLU A 144 -0.08 4.67 -1.06
N ILE A 145 0.37 3.54 -0.55
CA ILE A 145 -0.45 2.35 -0.27
C ILE A 145 -0.34 2.08 1.23
N GLU A 146 -1.44 2.31 1.93
CA GLU A 146 -1.56 2.01 3.34
C GLU A 146 -1.64 0.49 3.57
N GLY A 147 -0.69 -0.05 4.33
CA GLY A 147 -0.76 -1.42 4.81
C GLY A 147 -1.81 -1.62 5.89
N ALA A 148 -2.10 -2.88 6.23
CA ALA A 148 -2.96 -3.21 7.36
C ALA A 148 -2.21 -3.05 8.70
N CYS A 149 -2.89 -2.52 9.72
CA CYS A 149 -2.37 -2.46 11.09
C CYS A 149 -2.10 -3.87 11.65
N LYS A 150 -0.84 -4.19 11.95
CA LYS A 150 -0.39 -5.48 12.49
C LYS A 150 0.50 -5.25 13.71
N LYS A 151 0.15 -5.87 14.84
CA LYS A 151 0.92 -5.76 16.11
C LYS A 151 1.17 -4.29 16.51
N GLY A 152 0.18 -3.42 16.36
CA GLY A 152 0.27 -2.01 16.70
C GLY A 152 1.02 -1.12 15.70
N HIS A 153 1.47 -1.67 14.57
CA HIS A 153 2.23 -0.95 13.54
C HIS A 153 1.55 -1.08 12.18
N GLN A 154 1.47 0.03 11.45
CA GLN A 154 0.96 0.09 10.08
C GLN A 154 2.09 0.65 9.21
N GLU A 155 2.44 -0.11 8.16
CA GLU A 155 3.46 0.29 7.19
C GLU A 155 2.77 0.88 5.96
N THR A 156 3.06 2.14 5.64
CA THR A 156 2.68 2.78 4.38
C THR A 156 3.85 2.69 3.41
N LEU A 157 3.58 2.16 2.22
CA LEU A 157 4.55 1.99 1.14
C LEU A 157 4.26 2.99 0.01
N TYR A 158 5.29 3.44 -0.69
CA TYR A 158 5.14 4.27 -1.88
C TYR A 158 5.36 3.42 -3.14
N VAL A 159 4.54 3.61 -4.17
CA VAL A 159 4.60 2.84 -5.43
C VAL A 159 4.37 3.77 -6.63
N TRP A 160 5.14 3.58 -7.70
CA TRP A 160 4.98 4.34 -8.95
C TRP A 160 3.60 4.08 -9.60
N ASN A 161 3.05 5.10 -10.24
CA ASN A 161 1.83 4.97 -11.03
C ASN A 161 2.09 4.12 -12.28
N GLU A 162 1.13 3.27 -12.65
CA GLU A 162 1.20 2.43 -13.85
C GLU A 162 0.44 3.07 -15.04
N PRO A 163 1.04 3.16 -16.25
CA PRO A 163 2.43 2.86 -16.57
C PRO A 163 3.39 3.97 -16.09
N LYS A 164 4.58 3.58 -15.61
CA LYS A 164 5.63 4.54 -15.22
C LYS A 164 6.22 5.21 -16.47
N LEU A 165 5.89 6.48 -16.69
CA LEU A 165 6.31 7.27 -17.86
C LEU A 165 7.36 8.35 -17.53
N CYS A 166 8.15 8.15 -16.48
CA CYS A 166 9.18 9.08 -16.04
C CYS A 166 10.49 8.34 -15.72
N ILE A 167 11.63 9.03 -15.84
CA ILE A 167 12.94 8.52 -15.40
C ILE A 167 13.66 9.54 -14.54
N LYS A 168 14.60 9.11 -13.69
CA LYS A 168 15.38 10.01 -12.81
C LYS A 168 14.44 10.92 -11.98
N GLY A 169 14.89 12.08 -11.51
CA GLY A 169 14.09 12.95 -10.66
C GLY A 169 14.02 12.45 -9.22
N VAL A 170 12.84 12.50 -8.59
CA VAL A 170 12.66 12.03 -7.21
C VAL A 170 12.82 10.51 -7.11
N SER A 171 13.41 10.04 -6.02
CA SER A 171 13.33 8.63 -5.63
C SER A 171 12.02 8.37 -4.89
N LEU A 172 11.56 7.11 -4.89
CA LEU A 172 10.51 6.66 -3.97
C LEU A 172 10.92 7.02 -2.52
N PRO A 173 10.04 7.62 -1.71
CA PRO A 173 10.32 7.85 -0.29
C PRO A 173 10.51 6.52 0.46
N GLU A 174 11.24 6.58 1.58
CA GLU A 174 11.35 5.43 2.48
C GLU A 174 9.99 5.08 3.11
N LYS A 175 9.78 3.79 3.43
CA LYS A 175 8.53 3.33 4.02
C LYS A 175 8.23 4.05 5.33
N LYS A 176 6.99 4.48 5.50
CA LYS A 176 6.52 5.20 6.68
C LYS A 176 5.85 4.21 7.64
N ILE A 177 6.30 4.16 8.89
CA ILE A 177 5.70 3.30 9.92
C ILE A 177 4.92 4.20 10.89
N ILE A 178 3.61 3.98 11.00
CA ILE A 178 2.75 4.67 11.96
C ILE A 178 2.24 3.69 13.03
N ILE A 179 2.08 4.20 14.25
CA ILE A 179 1.49 3.44 15.35
C ILE A 179 -0.03 3.46 15.19
N CYS A 180 -0.66 2.29 15.33
CA CYS A 180 -2.09 2.10 15.09
C CYS A 180 -2.70 1.19 16.16
N GLU A 181 -3.95 1.43 16.56
CA GLU A 181 -4.64 0.59 17.55
C GLU A 181 -5.56 -0.42 16.83
N THR A 182 -5.30 -1.72 17.01
CA THR A 182 -6.21 -2.76 16.50
C THR A 182 -7.41 -2.93 17.44
N LEU A 183 -8.62 -2.72 16.94
CA LEU A 183 -9.89 -2.91 17.67
C LEU A 183 -10.09 -4.35 18.21
N ASP A 184 -9.26 -5.31 17.81
CA ASP A 184 -9.13 -6.66 18.35
C ASP A 184 -9.14 -6.73 19.89
N PHE A 185 -8.54 -5.75 20.58
CA PHE A 185 -8.52 -5.74 22.04
C PHE A 185 -9.93 -5.52 22.61
N TRP A 186 -10.59 -4.46 22.18
CA TRP A 186 -11.96 -4.12 22.57
C TRP A 186 -12.96 -5.20 22.16
N LEU A 187 -12.77 -5.84 21.01
CA LEU A 187 -13.64 -6.91 20.54
C LEU A 187 -13.49 -8.20 21.37
N LYS A 188 -12.26 -8.56 21.77
CA LYS A 188 -12.01 -9.69 22.70
C LYS A 188 -12.56 -9.42 24.10
N VAL A 189 -12.37 -8.20 24.62
CA VAL A 189 -12.93 -7.80 25.93
C VAL A 189 -14.46 -7.80 25.89
N GLY A 190 -15.07 -7.24 24.83
CA GLY A 190 -16.52 -7.23 24.63
C GLY A 190 -17.12 -8.64 24.53
N ALA A 191 -16.48 -9.55 23.79
CA ALA A 191 -16.89 -10.95 23.72
C ALA A 191 -16.80 -11.66 25.09
N GLY A 192 -15.75 -11.41 25.87
CA GLY A 192 -15.59 -11.95 27.22
C GLY A 192 -16.67 -11.48 28.20
N VAL A 193 -16.97 -10.18 28.21
CA VAL A 193 -18.04 -9.59 29.04
C VAL A 193 -19.43 -10.09 28.59
N GLY A 194 -19.66 -10.20 27.28
CA GLY A 194 -20.90 -10.76 26.72
C GLY A 194 -21.14 -12.22 27.14
N ALA A 195 -20.11 -13.06 27.06
CA ALA A 195 -20.19 -14.45 27.50
C ALA A 195 -20.44 -14.57 29.02
N PHE A 196 -19.72 -13.78 29.83
CA PHE A 196 -19.87 -13.80 31.29
C PHE A 196 -21.27 -13.35 31.75
N THR A 197 -21.78 -12.27 31.16
CA THR A 197 -23.13 -11.76 31.47
C THR A 197 -24.22 -12.74 31.05
N GLY A 198 -24.09 -13.40 29.89
CA GLY A 198 -25.00 -14.45 29.45
C GLY A 198 -25.07 -15.64 30.41
N VAL A 199 -23.92 -16.16 30.86
CA VAL A 199 -23.85 -17.25 31.84
C VAL A 199 -24.47 -16.83 33.18
N LEU A 200 -24.21 -15.61 33.64
CA LEU A 200 -24.74 -15.09 34.89
C LEU A 200 -26.27 -14.94 34.86
N LEU A 201 -26.84 -14.49 33.73
CA LEU A 201 -28.30 -14.42 33.53
C LEU A 201 -28.97 -15.80 33.52
N ILE A 202 -28.35 -16.80 32.88
CA ILE A 202 -28.85 -18.18 32.89
C ILE A 202 -28.84 -18.73 34.33
N ALA A 203 -27.74 -18.54 35.06
CA ALA A 203 -27.62 -18.98 36.46
C ALA A 203 -28.68 -18.33 37.37
N LEU A 204 -28.94 -17.03 37.20
CA LEU A 204 -30.01 -16.33 37.94
C LEU A 204 -31.40 -16.87 37.59
N THR A 205 -31.70 -17.10 36.31
CA THR A 205 -32.99 -17.67 35.88
C THR A 205 -33.21 -19.05 36.49
N CYS A 206 -32.20 -19.93 36.44
CA CYS A 206 -32.25 -21.25 37.09
C CYS A 206 -32.40 -21.16 38.61
N TYR A 207 -31.72 -20.19 39.26
CA TYR A 207 -31.87 -19.94 40.70
C TYR A 207 -33.29 -19.50 41.06
N PHE A 208 -33.87 -18.57 40.32
CA PHE A 208 -35.24 -18.09 40.56
C PHE A 208 -36.27 -19.19 40.31
N TRP A 209 -36.14 -19.99 39.25
CA TRP A 209 -36.99 -21.18 39.04
C TRP A 209 -36.90 -22.17 40.20
N LYS A 210 -35.69 -22.57 40.62
CA LYS A 210 -35.50 -23.49 41.75
C LYS A 210 -36.02 -22.93 43.08
N LYS A 211 -35.93 -21.61 43.28
CA LYS A 211 -36.47 -20.92 44.46
C LYS A 211 -38.00 -20.81 44.43
N ASN A 212 -38.59 -20.54 43.26
CA ASN A 212 -40.04 -20.45 43.10
C ASN A 212 -40.71 -21.83 43.25
N GLN A 213 -40.14 -22.87 42.65
CA GLN A 213 -40.60 -24.26 42.83
C GLN A 213 -40.50 -24.70 44.31
N LYS A 214 -39.48 -24.23 45.05
CA LYS A 214 -39.35 -24.45 46.51
C LYS A 214 -40.36 -23.64 47.33
N LEU A 215 -40.90 -22.54 46.80
CA LEU A 215 -42.02 -21.82 47.41
C LEU A 215 -43.32 -22.55 47.13
N GLU A 216 -43.63 -22.92 45.88
CA GLU A 216 -44.80 -23.72 45.52
C GLU A 216 -44.90 -25.01 46.33
N TYR A 217 -43.79 -25.76 46.47
CA TYR A 217 -43.75 -26.97 47.31
C TYR A 217 -44.06 -26.70 48.79
N LYS A 218 -43.74 -25.51 49.32
CA LYS A 218 -44.10 -25.10 50.68
C LYS A 218 -45.57 -24.68 50.79
N TYR A 219 -46.09 -23.96 49.80
CA TYR A 219 -47.50 -23.55 49.77
C TYR A 219 -48.43 -24.74 49.55
N SER A 220 -48.09 -25.70 48.66
CA SER A 220 -48.91 -26.89 48.44
C SER A 220 -48.93 -27.80 49.68
N LYS A 221 -47.80 -27.95 50.39
CA LYS A 221 -47.76 -28.69 51.66
C LYS A 221 -48.66 -28.05 52.73
N LEU A 222 -48.70 -26.72 52.80
CA LEU A 222 -49.63 -25.99 53.68
C LEU A 222 -51.09 -26.17 53.28
N VAL A 223 -51.42 -26.10 51.98
CA VAL A 223 -52.78 -26.30 51.45
C VAL A 223 -53.26 -27.74 51.63
N MET A 224 -52.39 -28.75 51.48
CA MET A 224 -52.72 -30.15 51.81
C MET A 224 -52.93 -30.35 53.31
N THR A 225 -52.11 -29.74 54.17
CA THR A 225 -52.26 -29.85 55.64
C THR A 225 -53.48 -29.08 56.17
N ALA A 226 -53.93 -28.03 55.46
CA ALA A 226 -55.16 -27.31 55.77
C ALA A 226 -56.41 -28.09 55.33
N ASN A 227 -56.43 -28.60 54.09
CA ASN A 227 -57.56 -29.43 53.61
C ASN A 227 -57.73 -30.72 54.42
N SER A 228 -56.64 -31.32 54.92
CA SER A 228 -56.72 -32.50 55.78
C SER A 228 -57.11 -32.21 57.24
N LYS A 229 -57.53 -30.98 57.58
CA LYS A 229 -57.89 -30.57 58.95
C LYS A 229 -59.29 -29.96 59.08
N GLU A 230 -60.03 -29.81 57.98
CA GLU A 230 -61.44 -29.37 57.97
C GLU A 230 -62.42 -30.41 57.42
N CYS A 231 -62.06 -31.71 57.45
CA CYS A 231 -63.01 -32.78 57.17
C CYS A 231 -62.94 -33.93 58.20
N GLU A 232 -64.07 -34.09 58.89
CA GLU A 232 -64.55 -35.24 59.69
C GLU A 232 -64.01 -35.54 61.10
N LEU A 233 -64.99 -35.85 61.96
CA LEU A 233 -64.95 -36.35 63.34
C LEU A 233 -66.33 -37.03 63.58
N PRO A 234 -66.42 -38.10 64.38
CA PRO A 234 -65.75 -39.41 64.27
C PRO A 234 -66.85 -40.52 64.12
N ALA A 235 -66.68 -41.85 64.29
CA ALA A 235 -65.59 -42.76 64.63
C ALA A 235 -65.98 -44.19 64.18
N ALA A 236 -65.02 -45.11 63.95
CA ALA A 236 -65.05 -46.49 64.46
C ALA A 236 -63.86 -47.36 64.00
N ASP A 237 -63.29 -48.12 64.95
CA ASP A 237 -62.52 -49.38 64.85
C ASP A 237 -61.62 -49.69 63.65
N SER A 238 -60.30 -49.79 63.87
CA SER A 238 -59.68 -51.05 64.36
C SER A 238 -58.15 -50.94 64.47
N CYS A 239 -57.53 -51.70 65.38
CA CYS A 239 -56.08 -51.71 65.63
C CYS A 239 -55.32 -52.69 64.73
N ALA A 240 -54.08 -52.35 64.36
CA ALA A 240 -52.91 -53.26 64.47
C ALA A 240 -51.56 -52.59 64.11
N ILE A 241 -50.63 -52.48 65.09
CA ILE A 241 -49.23 -53.03 65.07
C ILE A 241 -48.27 -52.52 63.97
N MET A 242 -47.01 -52.11 64.19
CA MET A 242 -46.13 -51.84 65.36
C MET A 242 -45.00 -50.88 64.84
N GLU A 243 -44.57 -49.86 65.59
CA GLU A 243 -43.34 -49.79 66.44
C GLU A 243 -41.98 -49.81 65.70
N GLY A 244 -40.98 -49.15 66.30
CA GLY A 244 -39.70 -48.75 65.69
C GLY A 244 -39.53 -47.22 65.72
N GLU A 245 -39.20 -46.57 66.85
CA GLU A 245 -37.88 -46.62 67.52
C GLU A 245 -36.81 -46.05 66.56
N ASP A 246 -36.15 -44.92 66.84
CA ASP A 246 -35.61 -44.54 68.16
C ASP A 246 -35.62 -43.02 68.48
N ASN A 247 -35.55 -42.74 69.78
CA ASN A 247 -35.09 -41.47 70.39
C ASN A 247 -33.56 -41.38 70.10
N GLU A 248 -32.86 -40.25 69.97
CA GLU A 248 -32.41 -39.23 70.93
C GLU A 248 -31.33 -38.38 70.18
N GLU A 249 -30.79 -37.22 70.58
CA GLU A 249 -30.59 -36.61 71.90
C GLU A 249 -30.73 -35.07 71.85
N GLU A 250 -30.93 -34.47 73.03
CA GLU A 250 -30.47 -33.12 73.41
C GLU A 250 -28.91 -33.08 73.33
N ILE A 251 -28.14 -32.00 73.16
CA ILE A 251 -27.78 -30.95 74.12
C ILE A 251 -26.89 -29.90 73.38
N VAL A 252 -26.65 -28.77 74.04
CA VAL A 252 -25.55 -27.79 73.86
C VAL A 252 -25.81 -26.59 72.95
N TYR A 253 -26.07 -25.49 73.66
CA TYR A 253 -25.96 -24.09 73.24
C TYR A 253 -24.58 -23.78 72.63
N SER A 254 -24.51 -23.39 71.35
CA SER A 254 -23.32 -22.74 70.78
C SER A 254 -23.62 -21.87 69.55
N ASN A 255 -23.69 -20.56 69.84
CA ASN A 255 -23.38 -19.40 68.99
C ASN A 255 -23.26 -19.61 67.46
N LYS A 256 -24.17 -18.99 66.69
CA LYS A 256 -23.91 -18.61 65.29
C LYS A 256 -24.19 -17.13 65.02
N GLN A 257 -23.22 -16.30 65.41
CA GLN A 257 -23.07 -14.94 64.88
C GLN A 257 -22.85 -14.94 63.34
N SER A 258 -23.52 -13.99 62.70
CA SER A 258 -23.13 -13.25 61.48
C SER A 258 -21.97 -13.81 60.63
N LEU A 259 -22.29 -14.26 59.41
CA LEU A 259 -21.30 -14.50 58.34
C LEU A 259 -20.91 -13.23 57.56
N LEU A 260 -21.14 -12.03 58.10
CA LEU A 260 -20.60 -10.76 57.59
C LEU A 260 -19.28 -10.37 58.29
N GLY A 261 -18.43 -11.36 58.58
CA GLY A 261 -17.18 -11.19 59.34
C GLY A 261 -15.87 -11.38 58.55
N LYS A 262 -15.90 -11.81 57.28
CA LYS A 262 -14.68 -12.17 56.51
C LYS A 262 -14.09 -11.06 55.61
N LEU A 263 -14.42 -9.79 55.85
CA LEU A 263 -13.87 -8.66 55.08
C LEU A 263 -12.80 -7.81 55.79
N LYS A 264 -12.42 -8.10 57.04
CA LYS A 264 -11.35 -7.35 57.75
C LYS A 264 -10.53 -8.21 58.72
N SER A 265 -9.50 -8.92 58.22
CA SER A 265 -8.40 -9.45 59.04
C SER A 265 -7.12 -9.78 58.23
N LEU A 266 -6.66 -8.85 57.41
CA LEU A 266 -5.30 -8.87 56.79
C LEU A 266 -4.64 -7.49 56.89
N ALA A 267 -4.91 -6.78 57.99
CA ALA A 267 -4.26 -5.51 58.33
C ALA A 267 -3.78 -5.57 59.79
N THR A 268 -2.48 -5.35 59.99
CA THR A 268 -1.71 -5.36 61.26
C THR A 268 -1.69 -6.73 61.98
N LYS A 269 -0.53 -7.24 62.47
CA LYS A 269 0.70 -6.54 62.91
C LYS A 269 1.94 -7.48 62.85
N GLU A 270 3.11 -6.92 62.50
CA GLU A 270 4.54 -7.25 62.85
C GLU A 270 4.99 -8.70 63.21
N LYS A 271 6.22 -9.17 62.92
CA LYS A 271 7.53 -8.50 62.70
C LYS A 271 8.56 -9.44 62.02
N GLU A 272 9.72 -8.87 61.59
CA GLU A 272 11.09 -9.43 61.33
C GLU A 272 11.27 -10.96 61.06
N ASP A 273 12.10 -11.41 60.11
CA ASP A 273 13.46 -10.89 59.82
C ASP A 273 14.04 -11.33 58.45
N ARG A 274 15.04 -10.59 57.97
CA ARG A 274 16.19 -11.00 57.11
C ARG A 274 15.97 -11.87 55.85
N PHE A 275 16.22 -11.31 54.65
CA PHE A 275 17.14 -11.88 53.64
C PHE A 275 17.64 -10.83 52.61
N GLU A 276 18.75 -11.15 51.95
CA GLU A 276 19.75 -10.27 51.34
C GLU A 276 19.32 -9.40 50.15
N SER A 277 19.87 -8.18 50.10
CA SER A 277 19.93 -7.35 48.89
C SER A 277 21.21 -7.62 48.10
N VAL A 278 21.09 -8.16 46.87
CA VAL A 278 22.21 -8.20 45.92
C VAL A 278 22.28 -6.87 45.17
N GLN A 279 23.35 -6.10 45.42
CA GLN A 279 23.64 -4.91 44.62
C GLN A 279 24.09 -5.33 43.20
N LEU A 280 23.43 -4.79 42.17
CA LEU A 280 24.09 -4.58 40.89
C LEU A 280 24.72 -3.18 40.90
N LYS A 281 26.05 -3.15 40.82
CA LYS A 281 26.84 -1.91 40.86
C LYS A 281 26.48 -0.99 39.70
N SER A 282 26.25 0.29 40.01
CA SER A 282 26.58 1.35 39.07
C SER A 282 28.11 1.42 38.95
N SER A 283 28.64 1.18 37.75
CA SER A 283 30.03 1.46 37.43
C SER A 283 30.12 2.70 36.52
N ARG A 284 30.39 3.84 37.16
CA ARG A 284 31.00 5.00 36.51
C ARG A 284 32.40 4.61 36.03
N SER A 285 32.72 4.85 34.77
CA SER A 285 34.10 4.94 34.28
C SER A 285 34.42 6.40 33.94
N GLN A 286 35.63 6.85 34.30
CA GLN A 286 36.24 8.07 33.80
C GLN A 286 37.29 7.69 32.75
N ASN A 287 37.44 8.55 31.74
CA ASN A 287 38.63 8.81 30.92
C ASN A 287 39.48 7.61 30.46
N ILE A 288 39.56 7.43 29.13
CA ILE A 288 40.65 8.02 28.31
C ILE A 288 39.97 8.79 27.18
#